data_AF-A0A8H7PZI4-F1
#
_entry.id   AF-A0A8H7PZI4-F1
#
_cell.length_a   1.000
_cell.length_b   1.000
_cell.length_c   1.000
_cell.angle_alpha   90.00
_cell.angle_beta   90.00
_cell.angle_gamma   90.00
#
_symmetry.space_group_name_H-M   'P 1'
#
loop_
_entity.id
_entity.type
_entity.pdbx_description
1 polymer ?
#
loop_
_entity_poly.entity_id
_entity_poly.type
_entity_poly.pdbx_seq_one_letter_code
_entity_poly.pdbx_strand_id
1 'polypeptide(L)' 'MFQKLVNFWVQSFVTERLLASKTFNAVAAKTHQHVSTITSKGQQTSNTFMKAFKENLEKERLNAKK' A
#
# COMPACT_ATOMS: atom_id res chain seq x y z
N MET A 1 -11.31 -21.98 29.99
CA MET A 1 -9.89 -21.74 29.60
C MET A 1 -9.43 -22.65 28.48
N PHE A 2 -9.74 -23.95 28.50
CA PHE A 2 -9.30 -24.92 27.49
C PHE A 2 -9.67 -24.54 26.03
N GLN A 3 -10.87 -24.01 25.80
CA GLN A 3 -11.31 -23.56 24.48
C GLN A 3 -10.47 -22.40 23.91
N LYS A 4 -9.90 -21.54 24.77
CA LYS A 4 -8.97 -20.48 24.34
C LYS A 4 -7.62 -21.05 23.91
N LEU A 5 -7.13 -22.08 24.62
CA LEU A 5 -5.90 -22.80 24.26
C LEU A 5 -6.04 -23.56 22.94
N VAL A 6 -7.17 -24.24 22.72
CA VAL A 6 -7.46 -24.93 21.45
C VAL A 6 -7.57 -23.93 20.29
N ASN A 7 -8.29 -22.82 20.48
CA ASN A 7 -8.37 -21.76 19.46
C ASN A 7 -6.99 -21.17 19.14
N PHE A 8 -6.16 -20.92 20.17
CA PHE A 8 -4.79 -20.45 19.98
C PHE A 8 -3.95 -21.46 19.18
N TRP A 9 -4.02 -22.75 19.52
CA TRP A 9 -3.29 -23.81 18.81
C TRP A 9 -3.75 -23.96 17.35
N VAL A 10 -5.06 -23.94 17.10
CA VAL A 10 -5.60 -24.03 15.74
C VAL A 10 -5.20 -22.80 14.92
N GLN A 11 -5.26 -21.60 15.50
CA GLN A 11 -4.80 -20.40 14.80
C GLN A 11 -3.29 -20.42 14.56
N SER A 12 -2.48 -20.84 15.54
CA SER A 12 -1.03 -20.95 15.37
C SER A 12 -0.67 -22.00 14.31
N PHE A 13 -1.32 -23.17 14.32
CA PHE A 13 -1.10 -24.24 13.35
C PHE A 13 -1.51 -23.83 11.93
N VAL A 14 -2.66 -23.17 11.78
CA VAL A 14 -3.11 -22.64 10.49
C VAL A 14 -2.14 -21.58 9.98
N THR A 15 -1.65 -20.70 10.86
CA THR A 15 -0.69 -19.64 10.51
C THR A 15 0.66 -20.23 10.10
N GLU A 16 1.19 -21.22 10.82
CA GLU A 16 2.43 -21.91 10.46
C GLU A 16 2.30 -22.67 9.15
N ARG A 17 1.16 -23.32 8.89
CA ARG A 17 0.89 -24.02 7.62
C ARG A 17 0.74 -23.06 6.45
N LEU A 18 0.12 -21.89 6.66
CA LEU A 18 0.03 -20.82 5.68
C LEU A 18 1.40 -20.21 5.37
N LEU A 19 2.21 -19.93 6.39
CA LEU A 19 3.57 -19.40 6.22
C LEU A 19 4.52 -20.42 5.57
N ALA A 20 4.32 -21.72 5.82
CA ALA A 20 5.04 -22.79 5.14
C ALA A 20 4.60 -23.00 3.67
N SER A 21 3.46 -22.44 3.25
CA SER A 21 2.95 -22.58 1.89
C SER A 21 3.71 -21.67 0.92
N LYS A 22 4.42 -22.26 -0.04
CA LYS A 22 5.07 -21.53 -1.14
C LYS A 22 4.06 -20.71 -1.96
N THR A 23 2.84 -21.21 -2.11
CA THR A 23 1.77 -20.53 -2.84
C THR A 23 1.30 -19.28 -2.11
N PHE A 24 1.15 -19.34 -0.78
CA PHE A 24 0.81 -18.18 0.03
C PHE A 24 1.89 -17.10 -0.05
N ASN A 25 3.16 -17.49 0.06
CA ASN A 25 4.29 -16.57 -0.08
C ASN A 25 4.36 -15.94 -1.49
N ALA A 26 4.07 -16.70 -2.54
CA ALA A 26 4.02 -16.17 -3.91
C ALA A 26 2.88 -15.16 -4.12
N VAL A 27 1.70 -15.42 -3.53
CA VAL A 27 0.56 -14.49 -3.57
C VAL A 27 0.88 -13.24 -2.75
N ALA A 28 1.42 -13.38 -1.54
CA ALA A 28 1.82 -12.26 -0.70
C ALA A 28 2.86 -11.37 -1.40
N ALA A 29 3.88 -11.98 -2.02
CA ALA A 29 4.91 -11.26 -2.78
C ALA A 29 4.30 -10.50 -3.99
N LYS A 30 3.41 -11.14 -4.77
CA LYS A 30 2.71 -10.49 -5.87
C LYS A 30 1.83 -9.33 -5.40
N THR A 31 1.11 -9.51 -4.29
CA THR A 31 0.28 -8.45 -3.70
C THR A 31 1.13 -7.29 -3.20
N HIS A 32 2.25 -7.56 -2.52
CA HIS A 32 3.20 -6.53 -2.09
C HIS A 32 3.77 -5.75 -3.28
N GLN A 33 4.17 -6.44 -4.36
CA GLN A 33 4.64 -5.79 -5.58
C GLN A 33 3.55 -4.95 -6.25
N HIS A 34 2.33 -5.47 -6.33
CA HIS A 34 1.19 -4.78 -6.93
C HIS A 34 0.83 -3.51 -6.16
N VAL A 35 0.71 -3.60 -4.84
CA VAL A 35 0.44 -2.45 -3.96
C VAL A 35 1.60 -1.44 -4.02
N SER A 36 2.85 -1.89 -3.98
CA SER A 36 4.01 -1.01 -4.10
C SER A 36 4.03 -0.25 -5.45
N THR A 37 3.68 -0.94 -6.54
CA THR A 37 3.58 -0.33 -7.87
C THR A 37 2.45 0.69 -7.94
N ILE A 38 1.28 0.40 -7.38
CA ILE A 38 0.15 1.33 -7.32
C ILE A 38 0.51 2.56 -6.49
N THR A 39 1.10 2.36 -5.31
CA THR A 39 1.53 3.45 -4.42
C THR A 39 2.58 4.33 -5.08
N SER A 40 3.59 3.73 -5.73
CA SER A 40 4.64 4.48 -6.45
C SER A 40 4.05 5.29 -7.61
N LYS A 41 3.16 4.69 -8.41
CA LYS A 41 2.45 5.39 -9.49
C LYS A 41 1.57 6.52 -8.94
N GLY A 42 0.81 6.27 -7.89
CA GLY A 42 -0.02 7.28 -7.23
C GLY A 42 0.79 8.44 -6.66
N GLN A 43 1.96 8.15 -6.08
CA GLN A 43 2.88 9.17 -5.58
C GLN A 43 3.50 10.00 -6.72
N GLN A 44 3.83 9.39 -7.86
CA GLN A 44 4.31 10.09 -9.03
C GLN A 44 3.24 11.01 -9.63
N THR A 45 2.00 10.52 -9.78
CA THR A 45 0.87 11.33 -10.27
C THR A 45 0.54 12.48 -9.31
N SER A 46 0.53 12.22 -8.00
CA SER A 46 0.31 13.25 -6.98
C SER A 46 1.39 14.35 -7.04
N ASN A 47 2.66 13.97 -7.18
CA ASN A 47 3.77 14.93 -7.32
C ASN A 47 3.66 15.78 -8.58
N THR A 48 3.29 15.19 -9.72
CA THR A 48 3.08 15.93 -10.97
C THR A 48 1.91 16.89 -10.86
N PHE A 49 0.79 16.46 -10.28
CA PHE A 49 -0.36 17.32 -10.01
C PHE A 49 0.02 18.48 -9.08
N MET A 50 0.77 18.21 -8.02
CA MET A 50 1.15 19.25 -7.05
C MET A 50 2.12 20.28 -7.64
N LYS A 51 3.01 19.86 -8.54
CA LYS A 51 3.87 20.79 -9.31
C LYS A 51 3.02 21.65 -10.25
N ALA A 52 2.16 21.05 -11.06
CA ALA A 52 1.29 21.76 -11.98
C ALA A 52 0.35 22.74 -11.25
N PHE A 53 -0.18 22.33 -10.09
CA PHE A 53 -1.02 23.17 -9.24
C PHE A 53 -0.27 24.38 -8.70
N LYS A 54 0.95 24.19 -8.17
CA LYS A 54 1.80 25.30 -7.71
C LYS A 54 2.15 26.25 -8.83
N GLU A 55 2.54 25.74 -10.00
CA GLU A 55 2.86 26.55 -11.17
C GLU A 55 1.66 27.38 -11.66
N ASN A 56 0.46 26.80 -11.65
CA ASN A 56 -0.76 27.55 -11.98
C ASN A 56 -1.08 28.63 -10.94
N LEU A 57 -0.98 28.31 -9.65
CA LEU A 57 -1.16 29.31 -8.58
C LEU A 57 -0.17 30.47 -8.70
N GLU A 58 1.07 30.18 -9.06
CA GLU A 58 2.11 31.19 -9.20
C GLU A 58 1.87 32.06 -10.44
N LYS A 59 1.41 31.47 -11.56
CA LYS A 59 0.95 32.20 -12.75
C LYS A 59 -0.26 33.08 -12.46
N GLU A 60 -1.26 32.57 -11.75
CA GLU A 60 -2.44 33.35 -11.36
C GLU A 60 -2.06 34.50 -10.41
N ARG A 61 -1.17 34.27 -9.45
CA ARG A 61 -0.63 35.31 -8.56
C ARG A 61 0.11 36.41 -9.34
N LEU A 62 0.88 36.06 -10.37
CA LEU A 62 1.60 37.01 -11.21
C LEU A 62 0.66 37.80 -12.12
N ASN A 63 -0.39 37.17 -12.65
CA ASN A 63 -1.43 37.83 -13.44
C ASN A 63 -2.31 38.75 -12.58
N ALA A 64 -2.60 38.40 -11.33
CA ALA A 64 -3.35 39.24 -10.40
C ALA A 64 -2.58 40.46 -9.88
N LYS A 65 -1.26 40.53 -10.14
CA LYS A 65 -0.38 41.65 -9.77
C LYS A 65 -0.09 42.63 -10.92
N LYS A 66 -0.60 42.35 -12.12
CA LYS A 66 -0.62 43.29 -13.25
C LYS A 66 -1.97 43.99 -13.31
#